data_AF-A0A3L7X4C0-F1
#
_entry.id   AF-A0A3L7X4C0-F1
#
_cell.length_a   1.000
_cell.length_b   1.000
_cell.length_c   1.000
_cell.angle_alpha   90.00
_cell.angle_beta   90.00
_cell.angle_gamma   90.00
#
_symmetry.space_group_name_H-M   'P 1'
#
loop_
_entity.id
_entity.type
_entity.pdbx_description
1 polymer ?
#
loop_
_entity_poly.entity_id
_entity_poly.type
_entity_poly.pdbx_seq_one_letter_code
_entity_poly.pdbx_strand_id
1 'polypeptide(L)'
;VAYRGLLPSCRLVEMEYALLGMTRPPSESSGAEAPGWYFRFLRTGDARMLVPIIEHNERDVVALAALTARFAVLAEGSAEDEPAEGLHALAAGRLFAKRGEYEGACAHFERAVETLRDPVREVSRQVEALLRLAALHKAAGRRDLAARLWHEVLERPGAPAQRAYQELAIYYERHARDLEAALDIVERALAYAEGLARLDPERAERWQSTLLLRRTRVQSRLTRAPSPR
;
A
#
# COMPACT_ATOMS: atom_id res chain seq x y z
N VAL A 1 -2.10 -9.53 7.16
CA VAL A 1 -1.16 -8.82 8.04
C VAL A 1 -0.99 -7.40 7.52
N ALA A 2 -1.06 -6.40 8.38
CA ALA A 2 -1.03 -4.98 8.00
C ALA A 2 0.23 -4.60 7.18
N TYR A 3 1.37 -5.22 7.48
CA TYR A 3 2.67 -5.00 6.84
C TYR A 3 2.93 -5.84 5.58
N ARG A 4 1.98 -6.66 5.12
CA ARG A 4 2.19 -7.48 3.91
C ARG A 4 2.51 -6.58 2.72
N GLY A 5 3.60 -6.88 2.02
CA GLY A 5 4.08 -6.09 0.87
C GLY A 5 4.69 -4.73 1.22
N LEU A 6 4.77 -4.36 2.51
CA LEU A 6 5.50 -3.17 2.96
C LEU A 6 6.95 -3.50 3.30
N LEU A 7 7.17 -4.70 3.85
CA LEU A 7 8.48 -5.25 4.17
C LEU A 7 8.93 -6.28 3.10
N PRO A 8 10.25 -6.43 2.85
CA PRO A 8 10.77 -7.45 1.93
C PRO A 8 10.37 -8.87 2.32
N SER A 9 10.22 -9.12 3.61
CA SER A 9 9.86 -10.42 4.17
C SER A 9 9.16 -10.27 5.52
N CYS A 10 8.40 -11.31 5.90
CA CYS A 10 7.76 -11.44 7.21
C CYS A 10 8.54 -12.40 8.14
N ARG A 11 9.81 -12.70 7.83
CA ARG A 11 10.69 -13.41 8.78
C ARG A 11 10.91 -12.52 10.01
N LEU A 12 10.95 -13.14 11.18
CA LEU A 12 11.08 -12.43 12.45
C LEU A 12 12.28 -11.46 12.47
N VAL A 13 13.46 -11.92 12.04
CA VAL A 13 14.68 -11.10 11.91
C VAL A 13 14.50 -9.84 11.06
N GLU A 14 13.73 -9.93 9.97
CA GLU A 14 13.50 -8.79 9.07
C GLU A 14 12.50 -7.81 9.68
N MET A 15 11.51 -8.32 10.42
CA MET A 15 10.53 -7.51 11.14
C MET A 15 11.16 -6.80 12.33
N GLU A 16 12.04 -7.47 13.07
CA GLU A 16 12.86 -6.89 14.13
C GLU A 16 13.69 -5.71 13.64
N TYR A 17 14.43 -5.91 12.56
CA TYR A 17 15.24 -4.85 11.99
C TYR A 17 14.38 -3.69 11.50
N ALA A 18 13.35 -3.99 10.69
CA ALA A 18 12.56 -2.95 10.05
C ALA A 18 11.61 -2.20 10.99
N LEU A 19 11.15 -2.82 12.07
CA LEU A 19 10.13 -2.26 12.96
C LEU A 19 10.64 -1.92 14.36
N LEU A 20 11.68 -2.59 14.84
CA LEU A 20 12.26 -2.38 16.17
C LEU A 20 13.70 -1.86 16.12
N GLY A 21 14.33 -1.79 14.94
CA GLY A 21 15.74 -1.42 14.80
C GLY A 21 16.70 -2.44 15.41
N MET A 22 16.23 -3.63 15.76
CA MET A 22 17.03 -4.67 16.39
C MET A 22 17.90 -5.38 15.35
N THR A 23 19.14 -5.71 15.73
CA THR A 23 20.05 -6.52 14.93
C THR A 23 20.47 -7.75 15.70
N ARG A 24 20.66 -8.86 14.98
CA ARG A 24 21.11 -10.13 15.53
C ARG A 24 22.61 -10.33 15.25
N PRO A 25 23.38 -10.89 16.20
CA PRO A 25 24.80 -11.13 15.99
C PRO A 25 25.02 -12.22 14.93
N PRO A 26 26.10 -12.15 14.13
CA PRO A 26 26.39 -13.17 13.10
C PRO A 26 26.60 -14.59 13.66
N SER A 27 26.95 -14.70 14.94
CA SER A 27 27.15 -15.97 15.64
C SER A 27 25.86 -16.63 16.12
N GLU A 28 24.70 -15.99 15.91
CA GLU A 28 23.43 -16.56 16.32
C GLU A 28 23.07 -17.78 15.46
N SER A 29 22.62 -18.84 16.12
CA SER A 29 22.08 -20.01 15.43
C SER A 29 20.79 -19.64 14.70
N SER A 30 20.67 -20.08 13.46
CA SER A 30 19.41 -20.01 12.73
C SER A 30 18.42 -21.02 13.32
N GLY A 31 17.12 -20.68 13.34
CA GLY A 31 16.07 -21.63 13.69
C GLY A 31 16.09 -22.91 12.82
N ALA A 32 16.67 -22.84 11.62
CA ALA A 32 16.89 -24.02 10.76
C ALA A 32 17.91 -25.02 11.35
N GLU A 33 18.80 -24.58 12.24
CA GLU A 33 19.82 -25.42 12.87
C GLU A 33 19.31 -26.12 14.14
N ALA A 34 18.19 -25.65 14.71
CA ALA A 34 17.63 -26.18 15.95
C ALA A 34 17.39 -27.71 15.92
N PRO A 35 16.87 -28.32 14.83
CA PRO A 35 16.76 -29.79 14.75
C PRO A 35 18.11 -30.49 14.87
N GLY A 36 19.16 -29.94 14.25
CA GLY A 36 20.50 -30.51 14.30
C GLY A 36 21.11 -30.47 15.70
N TRP A 37 20.93 -29.36 16.42
CA TRP A 37 21.31 -29.22 17.83
C TRP A 37 20.57 -30.21 18.72
N TYR A 38 19.26 -30.37 18.51
CA TYR A 38 18.44 -31.29 19.29
C TYR A 38 18.81 -32.77 19.06
N PHE A 39 19.07 -33.18 17.82
CA PHE A 39 19.53 -34.54 17.54
C PHE A 39 20.91 -34.85 18.13
N ARG A 40 21.81 -33.85 18.21
CA ARG A 40 23.08 -34.02 18.93
C ARG A 40 22.84 -34.30 20.41
N PHE A 41 21.98 -33.52 21.06
CA PHE A 41 21.56 -33.77 22.45
C PHE A 41 21.03 -35.20 22.64
N LEU A 42 20.09 -35.64 21.79
CA LEU A 42 19.50 -37.00 21.90
C LEU A 42 20.54 -38.12 21.78
N ARG A 43 21.61 -37.91 20.99
CA ARG A 43 22.65 -38.92 20.79
C ARG A 43 23.69 -38.93 21.92
N THR A 44 24.05 -37.76 22.43
CA THR A 44 25.17 -37.63 23.39
C THR A 44 24.70 -37.56 24.84
N GLY A 45 23.44 -37.20 25.10
CA GLY A 45 22.95 -36.82 26.42
C GLY A 45 23.52 -35.50 26.94
N ASP A 46 24.33 -34.79 26.16
CA ASP A 46 25.00 -33.57 26.58
C ASP A 46 24.07 -32.35 26.46
N ALA A 47 23.59 -31.87 27.61
CA ALA A 47 22.68 -30.72 27.69
C ALA A 47 23.27 -29.43 27.08
N ARG A 48 24.60 -29.30 26.94
CA ARG A 48 25.22 -28.14 26.28
C ARG A 48 24.80 -28.00 24.82
N MET A 49 24.36 -29.09 24.18
CA MET A 49 23.82 -29.05 22.81
C MET A 49 22.49 -28.31 22.71
N LEU A 50 21.79 -28.06 23.83
CA LEU A 50 20.54 -27.31 23.87
C LEU A 50 20.75 -25.80 23.99
N VAL A 51 21.92 -25.33 24.42
CA VAL A 51 22.20 -23.90 24.65
C VAL A 51 21.87 -23.04 23.41
N PRO A 52 22.30 -23.40 22.19
CA PRO A 52 22.01 -22.56 21.02
C PRO A 52 20.51 -22.50 20.68
N ILE A 53 19.74 -23.55 21.02
CA ILE A 53 18.28 -23.58 20.84
C ILE A 53 17.62 -22.64 21.86
N ILE A 54 18.04 -22.71 23.12
CA ILE A 54 17.47 -21.90 24.21
C ILE A 54 17.76 -20.42 23.96
N GLU A 55 19.00 -20.07 23.62
CA GLU A 55 19.39 -18.69 23.34
C GLU A 55 18.67 -18.12 22.10
N HIS A 56 18.44 -18.92 21.07
CA HIS A 56 17.64 -18.51 19.91
C HIS A 56 16.18 -18.28 20.31
N ASN A 57 15.57 -19.22 21.04
CA ASN A 57 14.19 -19.12 21.49
C ASN A 57 13.96 -17.94 22.45
N GLU A 58 14.91 -17.65 23.34
CA GLU A 58 14.84 -16.50 24.25
C GLU A 58 14.71 -15.19 23.45
N ARG A 59 15.59 -14.99 22.46
CA ARG A 59 15.56 -13.82 21.58
C ARG A 59 14.26 -13.74 20.80
N ASP A 60 13.81 -14.86 20.23
CA ASP A 60 12.55 -14.94 19.48
C ASP A 60 11.35 -14.54 20.35
N VAL A 61 11.27 -15.03 21.60
CA VAL A 61 10.19 -14.69 22.53
C VAL A 61 10.22 -13.20 22.89
N VAL A 62 11.39 -12.64 23.19
CA VAL A 62 11.54 -11.21 23.50
C VAL A 62 11.13 -10.34 22.31
N ALA A 63 11.58 -10.69 21.10
CA ALA A 63 11.24 -9.96 19.90
C ALA A 63 9.76 -10.06 19.54
N LEU A 64 9.16 -11.24 19.67
CA LEU A 64 7.72 -11.41 19.46
C LEU A 64 6.91 -10.61 20.48
N ALA A 65 7.33 -10.54 21.74
CA ALA A 65 6.69 -9.70 22.75
C ALA A 65 6.78 -8.21 22.38
N ALA A 66 7.97 -7.73 21.97
CA ALA A 66 8.17 -6.35 21.55
C ALA A 66 7.36 -5.99 20.29
N LEU A 67 7.34 -6.85 19.27
CA LEU A 67 6.51 -6.68 18.08
C LEU A 67 5.03 -6.68 18.43
N THR A 68 4.60 -7.56 19.34
CA THR A 68 3.20 -7.62 19.79
C THR A 68 2.80 -6.34 20.48
N ALA A 69 3.63 -5.81 21.39
CA ALA A 69 3.38 -4.52 22.03
C ALA A 69 3.27 -3.39 21.00
N ARG A 70 4.20 -3.35 20.03
CA ARG A 70 4.16 -2.35 18.95
C ARG A 70 2.89 -2.46 18.10
N PHE A 71 2.43 -3.67 17.79
CA PHE A 71 1.18 -3.88 17.06
C PHE A 71 -0.07 -3.59 17.88
N ALA A 72 -0.02 -3.74 19.20
CA ALA A 72 -1.10 -3.32 20.09
C ALA A 72 -1.26 -1.79 20.05
N VAL A 73 -0.16 -1.04 20.18
CA VAL A 73 -0.18 0.43 20.05
C VAL A 73 -0.70 0.86 18.68
N LEU A 74 -0.23 0.20 17.60
CA LEU A 74 -0.75 0.43 16.25
C LEU A 74 -2.26 0.16 16.13
N ALA A 75 -2.74 -0.87 16.81
CA ALA A 75 -4.14 -1.27 16.81
C ALA A 75 -5.04 -0.35 17.65
N GLU A 76 -4.48 0.34 18.64
CA GLU A 76 -5.17 1.32 19.49
C GLU A 76 -5.20 2.72 18.86
N GLY A 77 -4.39 2.95 17.81
CA GLY A 77 -4.29 4.24 17.13
C GLY A 77 -3.44 5.27 17.87
N SER A 78 -2.76 4.86 18.95
CA SER A 78 -1.98 5.72 19.85
C SER A 78 -0.50 5.80 19.47
N ALA A 79 -0.13 5.39 18.26
CA ALA A 79 1.25 5.42 17.79
C ALA A 79 1.68 6.86 17.43
N GLU A 80 1.87 7.71 18.45
CA GLU A 80 2.21 9.13 18.27
C GLU A 80 3.70 9.39 18.03
N ASP A 81 4.61 8.46 18.29
CA ASP A 81 6.05 8.72 18.22
C ASP A 81 6.83 7.53 17.64
N GLU A 82 7.34 7.61 16.39
CA GLU A 82 8.66 7.06 15.97
C GLU A 82 8.96 7.13 14.43
N PRO A 83 10.25 7.10 14.01
CA PRO A 83 10.73 7.48 12.66
C PRO A 83 10.43 6.53 11.49
N ALA A 84 9.68 5.44 11.69
CA ALA A 84 9.22 4.54 10.63
C ALA A 84 7.80 4.93 10.14
N GLU A 85 7.55 6.23 10.16
CA GLU A 85 6.25 6.87 10.26
C GLU A 85 5.32 6.53 9.09
N GLY A 86 5.81 6.61 7.85
CA GLY A 86 4.99 6.38 6.66
C GLY A 86 4.55 4.94 6.46
N LEU A 87 5.44 3.96 6.71
CA LEU A 87 5.10 2.54 6.59
C LEU A 87 4.14 2.10 7.70
N HIS A 88 4.36 2.59 8.92
CA HIS A 88 3.48 2.32 10.05
C HIS A 88 2.10 2.95 9.82
N ALA A 89 2.05 4.20 9.38
CA ALA A 89 0.80 4.88 9.03
C ALA A 89 0.04 4.13 7.92
N LEU A 90 0.71 3.67 6.85
CA LEU A 90 0.07 2.87 5.81
C LEU A 90 -0.46 1.53 6.35
N ALA A 91 0.29 0.87 7.24
CA ALA A 91 -0.14 -0.36 7.90
C ALA A 91 -1.35 -0.14 8.83
N ALA A 92 -1.33 0.93 9.64
CA ALA A 92 -2.42 1.34 10.50
C ALA A 92 -3.69 1.63 9.70
N GLY A 93 -3.59 2.44 8.64
CA GLY A 93 -4.72 2.77 7.78
C GLY A 93 -5.36 1.52 7.17
N ARG A 94 -4.56 0.52 6.76
CA ARG A 94 -5.07 -0.79 6.30
C ARG A 94 -5.82 -1.55 7.40
N LEU A 95 -5.34 -1.50 8.64
CA LEU A 95 -5.96 -2.17 9.78
C LEU A 95 -7.30 -1.53 10.16
N PHE A 96 -7.31 -0.21 10.32
CA PHE A 96 -8.51 0.56 10.65
C PHE A 96 -9.58 0.42 9.57
N ALA A 97 -9.21 0.54 8.30
CA ALA A 97 -10.14 0.34 7.19
C ALA A 97 -10.75 -1.08 7.19
N LYS A 98 -9.98 -2.10 7.58
CA LYS A 98 -10.47 -3.49 7.69
C LYS A 98 -11.48 -3.67 8.84
N ARG A 99 -11.33 -2.89 9.92
CA ARG A 99 -12.26 -2.88 11.07
C ARG A 99 -13.52 -2.04 10.85
N GLY A 100 -13.54 -1.23 9.79
CA GLY A 100 -14.64 -0.28 9.51
C GLY A 100 -14.46 1.08 10.19
N GLU A 101 -13.31 1.33 10.82
CA GLU A 101 -12.97 2.59 11.49
C GLU A 101 -12.45 3.59 10.45
N TYR A 102 -13.34 4.11 9.60
CA TYR A 102 -12.95 4.86 8.40
C TYR A 102 -12.29 6.21 8.68
N GLU A 103 -12.67 6.90 9.75
CA GLU A 103 -12.08 8.19 10.10
C GLU A 103 -10.61 8.05 10.53
N GLY A 104 -10.31 7.11 11.44
CA GLY A 104 -8.94 6.77 11.80
C GLY A 104 -8.14 6.23 10.61
N ALA A 105 -8.78 5.44 9.73
CA ALA A 105 -8.14 4.99 8.50
C ALA A 105 -7.73 6.16 7.58
N CYS A 106 -8.60 7.16 7.42
CA CYS A 106 -8.28 8.38 6.66
C CYS A 106 -7.06 9.09 7.25
N ALA A 107 -7.08 9.38 8.56
CA ALA A 107 -5.98 10.07 9.24
C ALA A 107 -4.64 9.34 9.05
N HIS A 108 -4.64 8.01 9.16
CA HIS A 108 -3.44 7.22 8.93
C HIS A 108 -2.97 7.21 7.46
N PHE A 109 -3.88 7.18 6.48
CA PHE A 109 -3.47 7.30 5.08
C PHE A 109 -2.96 8.70 4.72
N GLU A 110 -3.54 9.75 5.30
CA GLU A 110 -3.05 11.13 5.18
C GLU A 110 -1.63 11.24 5.74
N ARG A 111 -1.41 10.77 6.98
CA ARG A 111 -0.07 10.70 7.58
C ARG A 111 0.91 9.92 6.72
N ALA A 112 0.49 8.81 6.13
CA ALA A 112 1.35 8.01 5.24
C ALA A 112 1.75 8.81 3.99
N VAL A 113 0.84 9.56 3.40
CA VAL A 113 1.14 10.42 2.23
C VAL A 113 2.11 11.55 2.59
N GLU A 114 1.97 12.16 3.77
CA GLU A 114 2.84 13.25 4.22
C GLU A 114 4.28 12.80 4.52
N THR A 115 4.43 11.58 5.03
CA THR A 115 5.68 11.13 5.64
C THR A 115 6.49 10.20 4.76
N LEU A 116 5.83 9.44 3.87
CA LEU A 116 6.50 8.78 2.75
C LEU A 116 6.94 9.88 1.79
N ARG A 117 8.25 10.14 1.67
CA ARG A 117 8.79 11.29 0.93
C ARG A 117 9.77 10.90 -0.16
N ASP A 118 10.25 9.66 -0.21
CA ASP A 118 11.18 9.23 -1.24
C ASP A 118 10.42 8.95 -2.56
N PRO A 119 10.58 9.81 -3.59
CA PRO A 119 9.79 9.73 -4.82
C PRO A 119 10.20 8.53 -5.70
N VAL A 120 11.29 7.83 -5.38
CA VAL A 120 11.76 6.66 -6.14
C VAL A 120 11.43 5.37 -5.41
N ARG A 121 11.75 5.29 -4.11
CA ARG A 121 11.61 4.06 -3.32
C ARG A 121 10.20 3.86 -2.77
N GLU A 122 9.44 4.94 -2.61
CA GLU A 122 8.16 4.91 -1.87
C GLU A 122 6.95 5.27 -2.74
N VAL A 123 7.14 5.65 -4.01
CA VAL A 123 6.03 6.10 -4.89
C VAL A 123 4.87 5.11 -4.93
N SER A 124 5.14 3.81 -5.03
CA SER A 124 4.10 2.77 -5.02
C SER A 124 3.29 2.75 -3.72
N ARG A 125 3.94 3.01 -2.57
CA ARG A 125 3.31 3.04 -1.25
C ARG A 125 2.51 4.33 -1.04
N GLN A 126 3.06 5.46 -1.47
CA GLN A 126 2.33 6.73 -1.47
C GLN A 126 1.08 6.65 -2.36
N VAL A 127 1.19 6.05 -3.55
CA VAL A 127 0.06 5.87 -4.48
C VAL A 127 -0.98 4.94 -3.88
N GLU A 128 -0.56 3.87 -3.20
CA GLU A 128 -1.50 3.03 -2.46
C GLU A 128 -2.26 3.81 -1.40
N ALA A 129 -1.57 4.63 -0.59
CA ALA A 129 -2.20 5.46 0.44
C ALA A 129 -3.24 6.41 -0.16
N LEU A 130 -2.88 7.15 -1.21
CA LEU A 130 -3.82 8.04 -1.93
C LEU A 130 -5.05 7.29 -2.48
N LEU A 131 -4.85 6.15 -3.15
CA LEU A 131 -5.95 5.40 -3.75
C LEU A 131 -6.90 4.83 -2.69
N ARG A 132 -6.38 4.44 -1.52
CA ARG A 132 -7.20 3.98 -0.39
C ARG A 132 -7.95 5.14 0.24
N LEU A 133 -7.28 6.26 0.50
CA LEU A 133 -7.90 7.47 1.02
C LEU A 133 -9.02 7.98 0.09
N ALA A 134 -8.76 8.03 -1.21
CA ALA A 134 -9.76 8.42 -2.22
C ALA A 134 -10.96 7.46 -2.24
N ALA A 135 -10.73 6.15 -2.06
CA ALA A 135 -11.81 5.18 -1.97
C ALA A 135 -12.69 5.41 -0.73
N LEU A 136 -12.10 5.76 0.42
CA LEU A 136 -12.83 6.10 1.64
C LEU A 136 -13.65 7.39 1.46
N HIS A 137 -13.08 8.44 0.88
CA HIS A 137 -13.83 9.66 0.58
C HIS A 137 -14.98 9.43 -0.40
N LYS A 138 -14.75 8.62 -1.45
CA LYS A 138 -15.78 8.24 -2.41
C LYS A 138 -16.92 7.47 -1.72
N ALA A 139 -16.60 6.53 -0.83
CA ALA A 139 -17.59 5.77 -0.06
C ALA A 139 -18.41 6.67 0.88
N ALA A 140 -17.77 7.69 1.47
CA ALA A 140 -18.43 8.70 2.28
C ALA A 140 -19.20 9.77 1.46
N GLY A 141 -19.32 9.61 0.14
CA GLY A 141 -20.01 10.56 -0.74
C GLY A 141 -19.22 11.84 -1.08
N ARG A 142 -18.05 12.05 -0.47
CA ARG A 142 -17.13 13.19 -0.66
C ARG A 142 -16.32 13.04 -1.96
N ARG A 143 -17.03 13.00 -3.09
CA ARG A 143 -16.45 12.68 -4.40
C ARG A 143 -15.47 13.73 -4.90
N ASP A 144 -15.67 15.00 -4.58
CA ASP A 144 -14.76 16.08 -4.98
C ASP A 144 -13.38 15.92 -4.31
N LEU A 145 -13.35 15.51 -3.04
CA LEU A 145 -12.09 15.20 -2.34
C LEU A 145 -11.41 13.98 -2.95
N ALA A 146 -12.16 12.93 -3.27
CA ALA A 146 -11.62 11.76 -3.95
C ALA A 146 -11.00 12.11 -5.31
N ALA A 147 -11.63 13.01 -6.07
CA ALA A 147 -11.10 13.49 -7.35
C ALA A 147 -9.77 14.24 -7.20
N ARG A 148 -9.62 15.09 -6.18
CA ARG A 148 -8.34 15.76 -5.90
C ARG A 148 -7.21 14.75 -5.64
N LEU A 149 -7.49 13.71 -4.85
CA LEU A 149 -6.53 12.65 -4.54
C LEU A 149 -6.17 11.81 -5.77
N TRP A 150 -7.12 11.54 -6.66
CA TRP A 150 -6.81 10.88 -7.93
C TRP A 150 -5.94 11.73 -8.84
N HIS A 151 -6.17 13.05 -8.91
CA HIS A 151 -5.27 13.96 -9.62
C HIS A 151 -3.86 13.94 -9.03
N GLU A 152 -3.74 13.94 -7.70
CA GLU A 152 -2.43 13.83 -7.05
C GLU A 152 -1.70 12.52 -7.41
N VAL A 153 -2.42 11.41 -7.62
CA VAL A 153 -1.81 10.17 -8.16
C VAL A 153 -1.25 10.39 -9.57
N LEU A 154 -1.93 11.15 -10.42
CA LEU A 154 -1.50 11.41 -11.80
C LEU A 154 -0.25 12.30 -11.87
N GLU A 155 -0.02 13.14 -10.87
CA GLU A 155 1.17 14.01 -10.77
C GLU A 155 2.43 13.26 -10.33
N ARG A 156 2.31 11.99 -9.91
CA ARG A 156 3.46 11.19 -9.44
C ARG A 156 4.09 10.40 -10.60
N PRO A 157 5.35 10.70 -10.99
CA PRO A 157 6.00 10.01 -12.11
C PRO A 157 6.16 8.51 -11.85
N GLY A 158 5.89 7.69 -12.88
CA GLY A 158 6.03 6.23 -12.79
C GLY A 158 4.99 5.53 -11.92
N ALA A 159 4.04 6.26 -11.34
CA ALA A 159 2.96 5.69 -10.54
C ALA A 159 2.03 4.79 -11.37
N PRO A 160 1.50 3.70 -10.79
CA PRO A 160 0.42 2.94 -11.39
C PRO A 160 -0.89 3.77 -11.38
N ALA A 161 -1.11 4.54 -12.45
CA ALA A 161 -2.15 5.58 -12.54
C ALA A 161 -3.48 5.08 -13.12
N GLN A 162 -3.55 3.83 -13.60
CA GLN A 162 -4.72 3.26 -14.28
C GLN A 162 -6.04 3.48 -13.53
N ARG A 163 -6.03 3.21 -12.21
CA ARG A 163 -7.22 3.37 -11.36
C ARG A 163 -7.64 4.83 -11.20
N ALA A 164 -6.69 5.74 -11.07
CA ALA A 164 -6.96 7.18 -10.95
C ALA A 164 -7.61 7.72 -12.22
N TYR A 165 -7.07 7.39 -13.40
CA TYR A 165 -7.67 7.73 -14.69
C TYR A 165 -9.11 7.22 -14.83
N GLN A 166 -9.35 5.94 -14.49
CA GLN A 166 -10.68 5.35 -14.56
C GLN A 166 -11.69 6.09 -13.67
N GLU A 167 -11.31 6.38 -12.43
CA GLU A 167 -12.19 7.00 -11.46
C GLU A 167 -12.46 8.48 -11.77
N LEU A 168 -11.45 9.23 -12.24
CA LEU A 168 -11.63 10.61 -12.71
C LEU A 168 -12.56 10.68 -13.91
N ALA A 169 -12.42 9.77 -14.88
CA ALA A 169 -13.33 9.71 -16.03
C ALA A 169 -14.78 9.41 -15.60
N ILE A 170 -14.98 8.58 -14.55
CA ILE A 170 -16.33 8.34 -13.98
C ILE A 170 -16.84 9.60 -13.27
N TYR A 171 -15.98 10.25 -12.48
CA TYR A 171 -16.31 11.43 -11.71
C TYR A 171 -16.78 12.59 -12.60
N TYR A 172 -16.00 12.95 -13.62
CA TYR A 172 -16.37 14.04 -14.51
C TYR A 172 -17.63 13.71 -15.32
N GLU A 173 -17.75 12.48 -15.82
CA GLU A 173 -18.91 12.06 -16.63
C GLU A 173 -20.23 12.02 -15.82
N ARG A 174 -20.19 11.57 -14.57
CA ARG A 174 -21.42 11.25 -13.79
C ARG A 174 -21.70 12.20 -12.64
N HIS A 175 -20.66 12.71 -11.99
CA HIS A 175 -20.80 13.54 -10.80
C HIS A 175 -20.72 15.02 -11.14
N ALA A 176 -19.59 15.47 -11.69
CA ALA A 176 -19.42 16.87 -12.09
C ALA A 176 -20.24 17.23 -13.35
N ARG A 177 -20.63 16.21 -14.13
CA ARG A 177 -21.34 16.36 -15.43
C ARG A 177 -20.58 17.24 -16.44
N ASP A 178 -19.27 17.25 -16.30
CA ASP A 178 -18.35 17.93 -17.21
C ASP A 178 -17.84 16.89 -18.23
N LEU A 179 -18.48 16.86 -19.39
CA LEU A 179 -18.14 15.90 -20.44
C LEU A 179 -16.83 16.25 -21.14
N GLU A 180 -16.42 17.52 -21.15
CA GLU A 180 -15.17 17.97 -21.75
C GLU A 180 -13.99 17.50 -20.90
N ALA A 181 -14.04 17.73 -19.59
CA ALA A 181 -13.05 17.21 -18.65
C ALA A 181 -13.03 15.68 -18.62
N ALA A 182 -14.20 15.02 -18.74
CA ALA A 182 -14.25 13.56 -18.84
C ALA A 182 -13.54 13.05 -20.10
N LEU A 183 -13.68 13.74 -21.23
CA LEU A 183 -13.01 13.39 -22.48
C LEU A 183 -11.51 13.60 -22.37
N ASP A 184 -11.06 14.74 -21.83
CA ASP A 184 -9.63 15.04 -21.61
C ASP A 184 -8.95 13.94 -20.78
N ILE A 185 -9.56 13.53 -19.67
CA ILE A 185 -9.03 12.45 -18.83
C ILE A 185 -8.94 11.12 -19.60
N VAL A 186 -9.92 10.81 -20.46
CA VAL A 186 -9.89 9.59 -21.27
C VAL A 186 -8.78 9.64 -22.33
N GLU A 187 -8.56 10.78 -22.98
CA GLU A 187 -7.47 10.95 -23.96
C GLU A 187 -6.10 10.80 -23.28
N ARG A 188 -5.91 11.44 -22.13
CA ARG A 188 -4.69 11.27 -21.31
C ARG A 188 -4.49 9.82 -20.89
N ALA A 189 -5.57 9.11 -20.53
CA ALA A 189 -5.51 7.70 -20.16
C ALA A 189 -5.10 6.81 -21.35
N LEU A 190 -5.56 7.12 -22.56
CA LEU A 190 -5.16 6.42 -23.79
C LEU A 190 -3.66 6.60 -24.06
N ALA A 191 -3.15 7.83 -23.98
CA ALA A 191 -1.72 8.12 -24.13
C ALA A 191 -0.88 7.39 -23.08
N TYR A 192 -1.34 7.34 -21.82
CA TYR A 192 -0.67 6.59 -20.77
C TYR A 192 -0.70 5.06 -21.05
N ALA A 193 -1.79 4.53 -21.59
CA ALA A 193 -1.89 3.11 -21.96
C ALA A 193 -0.94 2.73 -23.10
N GLU A 194 -0.71 3.62 -24.08
CA GLU A 194 0.32 3.42 -25.10
C GLU A 194 1.73 3.33 -24.50
N GLY A 195 2.03 4.16 -23.49
CA GLY A 195 3.26 4.05 -22.72
C GLY A 195 3.39 2.71 -21.99
N LEU A 196 2.30 2.25 -21.36
CA LEU A 196 2.24 0.96 -20.66
C LEU A 196 2.43 -0.23 -21.60
N ALA A 197 1.99 -0.14 -22.85
CA ALA A 197 2.12 -1.22 -23.83
C ALA A 197 3.58 -1.64 -24.09
N ARG A 198 4.56 -0.77 -23.80
CA ARG A 198 5.99 -1.11 -23.87
C ARG A 198 6.44 -2.09 -22.79
N LEU A 199 5.75 -2.12 -21.64
CA LEU A 199 6.07 -2.94 -20.47
C LEU A 199 5.13 -4.15 -20.36
N ASP A 200 3.85 -3.97 -20.66
CA ASP A 200 2.80 -4.98 -20.52
C ASP A 200 1.73 -4.80 -21.64
N PRO A 201 1.97 -5.37 -22.84
CA PRO A 201 1.09 -5.21 -24.00
C PRO A 201 -0.33 -5.72 -23.75
N GLU A 202 -0.47 -6.91 -23.15
CA GLU A 202 -1.79 -7.53 -22.94
C GLU A 202 -2.66 -6.74 -21.96
N ARG A 203 -2.05 -6.16 -20.93
CA ARG A 203 -2.78 -5.32 -19.98
C ARG A 203 -3.14 -3.98 -20.61
N ALA A 204 -2.24 -3.39 -21.40
CA ALA A 204 -2.50 -2.15 -22.11
C ALA A 204 -3.66 -2.30 -23.09
N GLU A 205 -3.68 -3.35 -23.91
CA GLU A 205 -4.72 -3.62 -24.91
C GLU A 205 -6.11 -3.73 -24.25
N ARG A 206 -6.24 -4.59 -23.22
CA ARG A 206 -7.50 -4.78 -22.48
C ARG A 206 -8.06 -3.47 -21.93
N TRP A 207 -7.18 -2.60 -21.43
CA TRP A 207 -7.59 -1.32 -20.89
C TRP A 207 -7.92 -0.30 -21.99
N GLN A 208 -7.13 -0.24 -23.06
CA GLN A 208 -7.37 0.62 -24.23
C GLN A 208 -8.75 0.36 -24.84
N SER A 209 -9.15 -0.90 -25.03
CA SER A 209 -10.50 -1.21 -25.55
C SER A 209 -11.61 -0.60 -24.68
N THR A 210 -11.44 -0.65 -23.36
CA THR A 210 -12.39 -0.05 -22.41
C THR A 210 -12.42 1.48 -22.47
N LEU A 211 -11.25 2.11 -22.64
CA LEU A 211 -11.12 3.55 -22.79
C LEU A 211 -11.74 4.06 -24.10
N LEU A 212 -11.51 3.35 -25.21
CA LEU A 212 -12.09 3.69 -26.52
C LEU A 212 -13.62 3.66 -26.50
N LEU A 213 -14.23 2.63 -25.92
CA LEU A 213 -15.69 2.56 -25.76
C LEU A 213 -16.23 3.74 -24.94
N ARG A 214 -15.51 4.14 -23.89
CA ARG A 214 -15.88 5.29 -23.07
C ARG A 214 -15.72 6.61 -23.84
N ARG A 215 -14.63 6.78 -24.59
CA ARG A 215 -14.37 7.94 -25.45
C ARG A 215 -15.54 8.17 -26.42
N THR A 216 -15.92 7.15 -27.18
CA THR A 216 -17.05 7.22 -28.12
C THR A 216 -18.36 7.57 -27.41
N ARG A 217 -18.61 6.99 -26.23
CA ARG A 217 -19.79 7.33 -25.42
C ARG A 217 -19.78 8.80 -24.98
N VAL A 218 -18.66 9.32 -24.47
CA VAL A 218 -18.58 10.71 -24.00
C VAL A 218 -18.71 11.69 -25.18
N GLN A 219 -18.03 11.43 -26.29
CA GLN A 219 -18.12 12.25 -27.52
C GLN A 219 -19.54 12.30 -28.07
N SER A 220 -20.24 11.16 -28.16
CA SER A 220 -21.63 11.14 -28.63
C SER A 220 -22.60 11.88 -27.70
N ARG A 221 -22.30 11.95 -26.40
CA ARG A 221 -23.08 12.76 -25.44
C ARG A 221 -22.77 14.25 -25.57
N LEU A 222 -21.53 14.60 -25.87
CA LEU A 222 -21.10 15.99 -26.09
C LEU A 222 -21.77 16.58 -27.34
N THR A 223 -21.82 15.84 -28.45
CA THR A 223 -22.49 16.28 -29.69
C THR A 223 -24.01 16.38 -29.59
N ARG A 224 -24.62 15.68 -28.63
CA ARG A 224 -26.06 15.72 -28.36
C ARG A 224 -26.45 16.73 -27.29
N ALA A 225 -25.49 17.27 -26.54
CA ALA A 225 -25.75 18.30 -25.56
C ALA A 225 -26.06 19.63 -26.30
N PRO A 226 -27.19 20.30 -26.02
CA PRO A 226 -27.44 21.60 -26.63
C PRO A 226 -26.34 22.59 -26.21
N SER A 227 -25.81 23.33 -27.18
CA SER A 227 -24.80 24.38 -26.95
C SER A 227 -25.26 25.30 -25.80
N PRO A 228 -24.41 25.61 -24.81
CA PRO A 228 -24.78 26.59 -23.78
C PRO A 228 -25.05 27.93 -24.49
N ARG A 229 -26.24 28.48 -24.23
CA ARG A 229 -26.66 29.81 -24.68
C ARG A 229 -26.00 30.88 -23.83
#